data_AF-A0A800D9M6-F1
#
_entry.id   AF-A0A800D9M6-F1
#
_cell.length_a   1.000
_cell.length_b   1.000
_cell.length_c   1.000
_cell.angle_alpha   90.00
_cell.angle_beta   90.00
_cell.angle_gamma   90.00
#
_symmetry.space_group_name_H-M   'P 1'
#
loop_
_entity.id
_entity.type
_entity.pdbx_description
1 polymer ?
#
loop_
_entity_poly.entity_id
_entity_poly.type
_entity_poly.pdbx_seq_one_letter_code
_entity_poly.pdbx_strand_id
1 'polypeptide(L)'
;MESREIFIGANVEEAIAAGLAALGCSRDQVEVEVLDEGSPGFLGLGARPARVRVVPLAPPEPVVPPEPEAAVTTAVVEPSPEEEPGLEDIARAVVTELLERMGIAAEIRTRHAEPETEEEIPPLILNIQGEAAESLIGRRGETLAAFQHIVRLLVGRQLS
;
A
#
# COMPACT_ATOMS: atom_id res chain seq x y z
N MET A 1 10.28 13.25 6.50
CA MET A 1 10.70 13.18 7.92
C MET A 1 9.43 12.84 8.66
N GLU A 2 9.19 11.55 8.94
CA GLU A 2 8.02 11.12 9.70
C GLU A 2 8.22 11.55 11.16
N SER A 3 7.51 12.61 11.58
CA SER A 3 7.55 13.09 12.95
C SER A 3 6.82 12.08 13.84
N ARG A 4 7.56 11.16 14.46
CA ARG A 4 7.02 10.25 15.49
C ARG A 4 6.97 10.99 16.82
N GLU A 5 5.84 11.63 17.10
CA GLU A 5 5.64 12.41 18.33
C GLU A 5 4.95 11.56 19.41
N ILE A 6 5.45 11.67 20.64
CA ILE A 6 4.90 10.97 21.82
C ILE A 6 4.13 12.00 22.64
N PHE A 7 2.86 11.69 22.90
CA PHE A 7 1.95 12.53 23.65
C PHE A 7 1.68 11.93 25.04
N ILE A 8 1.54 12.80 26.04
CA ILE A 8 1.38 12.43 27.45
C ILE A 8 0.09 13.06 27.96
N GLY A 9 -0.77 12.27 28.62
CA GLY A 9 -2.04 12.69 29.21
C GLY A 9 -2.28 12.07 30.57
N ALA A 10 -3.31 12.49 31.32
CA ALA A 10 -3.63 11.88 32.61
C ALA A 10 -4.18 10.44 32.45
N ASN A 11 -4.73 10.12 31.28
CA ASN A 11 -5.16 8.80 30.86
C ASN A 11 -4.94 8.61 29.35
N VAL A 12 -5.16 7.39 28.86
CA VAL A 12 -4.96 7.05 27.43
C VAL A 12 -5.81 7.92 26.51
N GLU A 13 -7.08 8.16 26.87
CA GLU A 13 -8.00 8.96 26.05
C GLU A 13 -7.54 10.42 25.90
N GLU A 14 -7.05 11.01 26.99
CA GLU A 14 -6.55 12.39 27.01
C GLU A 14 -5.22 12.49 26.24
N ALA A 15 -4.35 11.49 26.34
CA ALA A 15 -3.11 11.43 25.57
C ALA A 15 -3.38 11.31 24.05
N ILE A 16 -4.41 10.54 23.66
CA ILE A 16 -4.87 10.44 22.26
C ILE A 16 -5.45 11.77 21.80
N ALA A 17 -6.36 12.38 22.58
CA ALA A 17 -6.97 13.66 22.24
C ALA A 17 -5.93 14.78 22.07
N ALA A 18 -4.92 14.81 22.95
CA ALA A 18 -3.79 15.73 22.83
C ALA A 18 -2.98 15.51 21.55
N GLY A 19 -2.72 14.25 21.16
CA GLY A 19 -2.04 13.93 19.91
C GLY A 19 -2.83 14.30 18.66
N LEU A 20 -4.13 14.04 18.65
CA LEU A 20 -5.04 14.44 17.57
C LEU A 20 -5.11 15.96 17.41
N ALA A 21 -5.22 16.69 18.53
CA ALA A 21 -5.25 18.14 18.52
C ALA A 21 -3.91 18.77 18.08
N ALA A 22 -2.78 18.18 18.48
CA ALA A 22 -1.46 18.66 18.09
C ALA A 22 -1.16 18.43 16.60
N LEU A 23 -1.61 17.29 16.05
CA LEU A 23 -1.42 16.94 14.64
C LEU A 23 -2.53 17.51 13.73
N GLY A 24 -3.67 17.91 14.29
CA GLY A 24 -4.82 18.41 13.53
C GLY A 24 -5.50 17.34 12.68
N CYS A 25 -5.33 16.07 13.03
CA CYS A 25 -5.83 14.91 12.29
C CYS A 25 -6.99 14.24 13.04
N SER A 26 -7.85 13.52 12.32
CA SER A 26 -8.85 12.65 12.95
C SER A 26 -8.22 11.34 13.45
N ARG A 27 -8.91 10.62 14.34
CA ARG A 27 -8.44 9.32 14.87
C ARG A 27 -8.17 8.30 13.76
N ASP A 28 -8.88 8.41 12.65
CA ASP A 28 -8.76 7.55 11.48
C ASP A 28 -7.55 7.87 10.59
N GLN A 29 -6.94 9.04 10.79
CA GLN A 29 -5.78 9.52 10.03
C GLN A 29 -4.47 9.36 10.80
N VAL A 30 -4.52 8.73 11.97
CA VAL A 30 -3.34 8.52 12.80
C VAL A 30 -3.31 7.09 13.35
N GLU A 31 -2.13 6.50 13.36
CA GLU A 31 -1.87 5.26 14.06
C GLU A 31 -1.50 5.58 15.51
N VAL A 32 -2.19 4.93 16.45
CA VAL A 32 -2.07 5.18 17.88
C VAL A 32 -1.48 3.94 18.56
N GLU A 33 -0.27 4.07 19.09
CA GLU A 33 0.41 3.02 19.84
C GLU A 33 0.51 3.41 21.32
N VAL A 34 -0.18 2.67 22.20
CA VAL A 34 -0.16 2.93 23.64
C VAL A 34 1.12 2.35 24.23
N LEU A 35 2.00 3.23 24.71
CA LEU A 35 3.27 2.85 25.33
C LEU A 35 3.11 2.57 26.83
N ASP A 36 2.26 3.35 27.48
CA ASP A 36 1.94 3.20 28.90
C ASP A 36 0.52 3.68 29.13
N GLU A 37 -0.32 2.82 29.71
CA GLU A 37 -1.73 3.15 29.95
C GLU A 37 -1.93 4.17 31.08
N GLY A 38 -0.87 4.48 31.83
CA GLY A 38 -1.00 5.19 33.09
C GLY A 38 -1.79 4.37 34.11
N SER A 39 -1.89 4.86 35.33
CA SER A 39 -2.70 4.18 36.35
C SER A 39 -3.52 5.22 37.11
N PRO A 40 -4.86 5.09 37.12
CA PRO A 40 -5.71 5.97 37.91
C PRO A 40 -5.50 5.63 39.39
N GLY A 41 -4.76 6.48 40.10
CA GLY A 41 -4.57 6.35 41.54
C GLY A 41 -5.90 6.48 42.30
N PHE A 42 -6.03 5.81 43.44
CA PHE A 42 -7.19 5.94 44.31
C PHE A 42 -7.22 7.35 44.94
N LEU A 43 -8.30 8.11 44.72
CA LEU A 43 -8.49 9.48 45.21
C LEU A 43 -7.44 10.52 44.73
N GLY A 44 -6.82 10.32 43.56
CA GLY A 44 -5.88 11.28 42.98
C GLY A 44 -4.46 11.23 43.57
N LEU A 45 -4.19 10.33 44.52
CA LEU A 45 -2.83 10.08 45.00
C LEU A 45 -2.17 8.97 44.17
N GLY A 46 -1.07 9.31 43.50
CA GLY A 46 -0.22 8.34 42.78
C GLY A 46 -0.61 8.08 41.32
N ALA A 47 -1.36 8.98 40.69
CA ALA A 47 -1.70 8.86 39.28
C ALA A 47 -0.43 8.86 38.41
N ARG A 48 -0.29 7.85 37.54
CA ARG A 48 0.78 7.80 36.54
C ARG A 48 0.21 8.27 35.20
N PRO A 49 0.89 9.20 34.50
CA PRO A 49 0.41 9.70 33.23
C PRO A 49 0.53 8.63 32.15
N ALA A 50 -0.46 8.57 31.27
CA ALA A 50 -0.44 7.71 30.09
C ALA A 50 0.46 8.31 29.01
N ARG A 51 1.11 7.43 28.24
CA ARG A 51 1.98 7.80 27.13
C ARG A 51 1.54 7.06 25.88
N VAL A 52 1.32 7.83 24.82
CA VAL A 52 0.80 7.32 23.56
C VAL A 52 1.64 7.90 22.43
N ARG A 53 2.09 7.05 21.52
CA ARG A 53 2.77 7.45 20.29
C ARG A 53 1.71 7.58 19.19
N VAL A 54 1.72 8.72 18.50
CA VAL A 54 0.76 8.98 17.42
C VAL A 54 1.54 9.23 16.13
N VAL A 55 1.20 8.48 15.08
CA VAL A 55 1.87 8.55 13.77
C VAL A 55 0.84 8.96 12.72
N PRO A 56 1.01 10.10 12.02
CA PRO A 56 0.10 10.51 10.96
C PRO A 56 0.23 9.59 9.74
N LEU A 57 -0.89 9.00 9.34
CA LEU A 57 -1.01 8.15 8.16
C LEU A 57 -1.53 9.03 7.01
N ALA A 58 -0.64 9.54 6.14
CA ALA A 58 -1.01 10.39 4.99
C ALA A 58 -0.51 9.80 3.66
N PRO A 59 -1.17 10.06 2.50
CA PRO A 59 -2.18 11.10 2.25
C PRO A 59 -3.58 10.61 1.78
N PRO A 60 -4.61 11.48 1.88
CA PRO A 60 -5.95 11.25 1.33
C PRO A 60 -6.07 11.70 -0.15
N GLU A 61 -6.77 10.92 -0.98
CA GLU A 61 -7.27 11.41 -2.28
C GLU A 61 -8.43 12.40 -2.06
N PRO A 62 -8.48 13.52 -2.83
CA PRO A 62 -9.44 14.58 -2.60
C PRO A 62 -10.77 14.22 -3.25
N VAL A 63 -11.77 13.83 -2.46
CA VAL A 63 -13.14 13.71 -2.95
C VAL A 63 -13.82 15.08 -2.90
N VAL A 64 -13.98 15.64 -4.11
CA VAL A 64 -14.85 16.72 -4.54
C VAL A 64 -16.26 16.54 -3.92
N PRO A 65 -16.92 17.61 -3.44
CA PRO A 65 -18.16 17.48 -2.67
C PRO A 65 -19.35 17.11 -3.56
N PRO A 66 -20.29 16.32 -3.02
CA PRO A 66 -21.69 16.58 -3.28
C PRO A 66 -22.53 16.55 -1.98
N GLU A 67 -23.24 17.65 -1.76
CA GLU A 67 -24.46 17.74 -0.96
C GLU A 67 -25.56 16.83 -1.57
N PRO A 68 -26.60 16.45 -0.81
CA PRO A 68 -26.67 15.20 -0.06
C PRO A 68 -27.90 14.35 -0.45
N GLU A 69 -27.83 13.01 -0.45
CA GLU A 69 -29.00 12.20 -0.07
C GLU A 69 -28.66 10.71 0.17
N ALA A 70 -29.02 10.28 1.37
CA ALA A 70 -29.52 8.96 1.76
C ALA A 70 -28.80 7.67 1.28
N ALA A 71 -28.20 7.03 2.28
CA ALA A 71 -28.15 5.58 2.49
C ALA A 71 -27.24 4.74 1.55
N VAL A 72 -26.03 4.45 2.03
CA VAL A 72 -25.30 3.25 1.62
C VAL A 72 -25.08 2.36 2.84
N THR A 73 -25.88 1.29 2.90
CA THR A 73 -25.58 0.05 3.62
C THR A 73 -24.90 -0.92 2.66
N THR A 74 -24.18 -1.89 3.24
CA THR A 74 -23.30 -2.95 2.67
C THR A 74 -21.86 -2.48 2.43
N ALA A 75 -20.89 -2.75 3.33
CA ALA A 75 -20.27 -4.07 3.64
C ALA A 75 -19.67 -4.68 2.36
N VAL A 76 -18.38 -5.02 2.22
CA VAL A 76 -17.29 -5.43 3.12
C VAL A 76 -15.99 -5.20 2.32
N VAL A 77 -14.92 -4.66 2.91
CA VAL A 77 -13.55 -5.14 2.60
C VAL A 77 -12.75 -5.07 3.90
N GLU A 78 -12.66 -6.21 4.56
CA GLU A 78 -11.66 -6.46 5.59
C GLU A 78 -10.26 -6.36 4.97
N PRO A 79 -9.29 -5.62 5.55
CA PRO A 79 -7.91 -5.76 5.15
C PRO A 79 -7.37 -7.04 5.80
N SER A 80 -7.37 -8.15 5.07
CA SER A 80 -6.72 -9.37 5.52
C SER A 80 -5.21 -9.25 5.28
N PRO A 81 -4.36 -9.34 6.32
CA PRO A 81 -2.93 -9.18 6.22
C PRO A 81 -2.28 -10.55 6.00
N GLU A 82 -2.22 -11.04 4.77
CA GLU A 82 -1.49 -12.28 4.40
C GLU A 82 -1.52 -12.48 2.85
N GLU A 83 -1.08 -11.50 2.07
CA GLU A 83 -0.85 -11.72 0.64
C GLU A 83 0.59 -12.21 0.43
N GLU A 84 0.75 -13.49 0.14
CA GLU A 84 1.87 -13.91 -0.70
C GLU A 84 1.89 -12.98 -1.92
N PRO A 85 3.04 -12.46 -2.35
CA PRO A 85 3.09 -11.48 -3.42
C PRO A 85 2.33 -12.04 -4.61
N GLY A 86 1.28 -11.33 -5.04
CA GLY A 86 0.42 -11.80 -6.11
C GLY A 86 1.22 -11.98 -7.39
N LEU A 87 0.65 -12.74 -8.34
CA LEU A 87 1.25 -12.90 -9.67
C LEU A 87 1.65 -11.54 -10.28
N GLU A 88 0.83 -10.51 -10.07
CA GLU A 88 1.11 -9.15 -10.55
C GLU A 88 2.36 -8.54 -9.92
N ASP A 89 2.53 -8.67 -8.61
CA ASP A 89 3.67 -8.13 -7.87
C ASP A 89 4.97 -8.83 -8.28
N ILE A 90 4.92 -10.16 -8.38
CA ILE A 90 6.04 -10.98 -8.84
C ILE A 90 6.43 -10.60 -10.27
N ALA A 91 5.47 -10.55 -11.19
CA ALA A 91 5.74 -10.22 -12.58
C ALA A 91 6.29 -8.79 -12.75
N ARG A 92 5.72 -7.82 -12.01
CA ARG A 92 6.21 -6.44 -12.00
C ARG A 92 7.63 -6.37 -11.46
N ALA A 93 7.93 -7.02 -10.34
CA ALA A 93 9.26 -7.02 -9.74
C ALA A 93 10.31 -7.60 -10.69
N VAL A 94 10.03 -8.76 -11.30
CA VAL A 94 10.93 -9.41 -12.26
C VAL A 94 11.19 -8.54 -13.48
N VAL A 95 10.15 -7.96 -14.08
CA VAL A 95 10.31 -7.09 -15.25
C VAL A 95 11.08 -5.83 -14.89
N THR A 96 10.77 -5.20 -13.74
CA THR A 96 11.50 -4.02 -13.27
C THR A 96 12.99 -4.31 -13.11
N GLU A 97 13.33 -5.40 -12.41
CA GLU A 97 14.72 -5.77 -12.18
C GLU A 97 15.47 -6.08 -13.49
N LEU A 98 14.82 -6.76 -14.43
CA LEU A 98 15.42 -7.04 -15.74
C LEU A 98 15.68 -5.75 -16.54
N LEU A 99 14.73 -4.82 -16.55
CA LEU A 99 14.88 -3.55 -17.27
C LEU A 99 15.97 -2.67 -16.65
N GLU A 100 16.04 -2.59 -15.33
CA GLU A 100 17.10 -1.88 -14.61
C GLU A 100 18.49 -2.46 -14.90
N ARG A 101 18.64 -3.79 -14.87
CA ARG A 101 19.89 -4.47 -15.22
C ARG A 101 20.30 -4.26 -16.68
N MET A 102 19.33 -4.02 -17.56
CA MET A 102 19.56 -3.66 -18.96
C MET A 102 19.82 -2.15 -19.17
N GLY A 103 19.71 -1.32 -18.13
CA GLY A 103 19.87 0.13 -18.21
C GLY A 103 18.71 0.84 -18.92
N ILE A 104 17.53 0.23 -18.93
CA ILE A 104 16.34 0.74 -19.62
C ILE A 104 15.39 1.35 -18.59
N ALA A 105 15.22 2.67 -18.65
CA ALA A 105 14.23 3.37 -17.85
C ALA A 105 12.84 3.24 -18.49
N ALA A 106 11.92 2.55 -17.83
CA ALA A 106 10.53 2.42 -18.27
C ALA A 106 9.57 2.28 -17.09
N GLU A 107 8.35 2.81 -17.27
CA GLU A 107 7.20 2.62 -16.38
C GLU A 107 6.45 1.34 -16.77
N ILE A 108 6.05 0.55 -15.77
CA ILE A 108 5.34 -0.72 -15.97
C ILE A 108 3.93 -0.63 -15.36
N ARG A 109 2.92 -0.90 -16.19
CA ARG A 109 1.51 -1.00 -15.78
C ARG A 109 1.00 -2.43 -16.01
N THR A 110 0.43 -3.04 -14.98
CA THR A 110 -0.15 -4.40 -15.05
C THR A 110 -1.67 -4.32 -15.15
N ARG A 111 -2.27 -5.29 -15.83
CA ARG A 111 -3.72 -5.49 -15.87
C ARG A 111 -4.05 -6.95 -16.17
N HIS A 112 -5.02 -7.52 -15.46
CA HIS A 112 -5.66 -8.77 -15.89
C HIS A 112 -6.62 -8.54 -17.07
N ALA A 113 -6.50 -9.36 -18.12
CA ALA A 113 -7.50 -9.40 -19.16
C ALA A 113 -8.76 -10.16 -18.69
N GLU A 114 -9.88 -9.94 -19.35
CA GLU A 114 -11.08 -10.74 -19.12
C GLU A 114 -10.80 -12.20 -19.54
N PRO A 115 -11.09 -13.19 -18.68
CA PRO A 115 -10.93 -14.59 -19.05
C PRO A 115 -11.96 -14.95 -20.14
N GLU A 116 -11.56 -15.72 -21.16
CA GLU A 116 -12.49 -16.11 -22.23
C GLU A 116 -13.49 -17.18 -21.75
N THR A 117 -13.14 -17.90 -20.69
CA THR A 117 -13.98 -18.92 -20.03
C THR A 117 -13.77 -18.91 -18.51
N GLU A 118 -14.76 -19.37 -17.74
CA GLU A 118 -14.70 -19.40 -16.26
C GLU A 118 -13.59 -20.31 -15.70
N GLU A 119 -13.04 -21.22 -16.51
CA GLU A 119 -11.96 -22.14 -16.13
C GLU A 119 -10.56 -21.62 -16.49
N GLU A 120 -10.45 -20.46 -17.15
CA GLU A 120 -9.18 -19.93 -17.65
C GLU A 120 -8.56 -18.90 -16.71
N ILE A 121 -7.26 -19.03 -16.48
CA ILE A 121 -6.51 -18.03 -15.71
C ILE A 121 -6.40 -16.77 -16.57
N PRO A 122 -6.94 -15.61 -16.13
CA PRO A 122 -6.94 -14.40 -16.94
C PRO A 122 -5.50 -13.99 -17.27
N PRO A 123 -5.16 -13.79 -18.55
CA PRO A 123 -3.80 -13.47 -18.93
C PRO A 123 -3.39 -12.12 -18.33
N LEU A 124 -2.21 -12.11 -17.69
CA LEU A 124 -1.63 -10.89 -17.16
C LEU A 124 -0.98 -10.08 -18.30
N ILE A 125 -1.49 -8.87 -18.52
CA ILE A 125 -0.96 -7.92 -19.49
C ILE A 125 -0.02 -6.96 -18.78
N LEU A 126 1.22 -6.87 -19.26
CA LEU A 126 2.21 -5.91 -18.80
C LEU A 126 2.48 -4.88 -19.90
N ASN A 127 2.15 -3.63 -19.61
CA ASN A 127 2.43 -2.48 -20.47
C ASN A 127 3.70 -1.79 -20.01
N ILE A 128 4.70 -1.73 -20.87
CA ILE A 128 5.99 -1.07 -20.61
C ILE A 128 6.03 0.22 -21.43
N GLN A 129 6.16 1.37 -20.77
CA GLN A 129 6.22 2.68 -21.41
C GLN A 129 7.52 3.40 -21.05
N GLY A 130 8.23 3.91 -22.05
CA GLY A 130 9.45 4.68 -21.81
C GLY A 130 10.17 5.00 -23.11
N GLU A 131 10.98 6.07 -23.10
CA GLU A 131 11.76 6.49 -24.26
C GLU A 131 12.78 5.42 -24.68
N ALA A 132 13.32 4.67 -23.73
CA ALA A 132 14.27 3.57 -23.99
C ALA A 132 13.57 2.22 -24.31
N ALA A 133 12.24 2.13 -24.21
CA ALA A 133 11.50 0.89 -24.46
C ALA A 133 11.53 0.47 -25.94
N GLU A 134 11.86 1.38 -26.86
CA GLU A 134 12.11 1.07 -28.27
C GLU A 134 13.22 0.02 -28.45
N SER A 135 14.24 0.04 -27.57
CA SER A 135 15.33 -0.94 -27.58
C SER A 135 14.86 -2.36 -27.23
N LEU A 136 13.72 -2.52 -26.54
CA LEU A 136 13.16 -3.82 -26.19
C LEU A 136 12.48 -4.51 -27.37
N ILE A 137 12.05 -3.75 -28.38
CA ILE A 137 11.44 -4.30 -29.59
C ILE A 137 12.49 -5.10 -30.38
N GLY A 138 13.71 -4.56 -30.49
CA GLY A 138 14.80 -5.18 -31.24
C GLY A 138 14.54 -5.23 -32.75
N ARG A 139 15.45 -5.86 -33.52
CA ARG A 139 15.24 -6.05 -34.96
C ARG A 139 14.11 -7.05 -35.18
N ARG A 140 13.06 -6.64 -35.90
CA ARG A 140 11.89 -7.50 -36.23
C ARG A 140 11.17 -8.13 -35.03
N GLY A 141 11.30 -7.56 -33.81
CA GLY A 141 10.65 -8.12 -32.62
C GLY A 141 11.45 -9.21 -31.89
N GLU A 142 12.68 -9.53 -32.33
CA GLU A 142 13.45 -10.65 -31.77
C GLU A 142 13.79 -10.45 -30.28
N THR A 143 14.19 -9.23 -29.89
CA THR A 143 14.51 -8.90 -28.49
C THR A 143 13.26 -8.98 -27.62
N LEU A 144 12.12 -8.52 -28.12
CA LEU A 144 10.85 -8.55 -27.40
C LEU A 144 10.42 -10.00 -27.14
N ALA A 145 10.49 -10.85 -28.16
CA ALA A 145 10.14 -12.27 -28.04
C ALA A 145 11.05 -12.99 -27.02
N ALA A 146 12.37 -12.75 -27.08
CA ALA A 146 13.32 -13.32 -26.13
C ALA A 146 13.07 -12.82 -24.70
N PHE A 147 12.81 -11.52 -24.54
CA PHE A 147 12.50 -10.91 -23.25
C PHE A 147 11.23 -11.48 -22.63
N GLN A 148 10.12 -11.54 -23.40
CA GLN A 148 8.86 -12.13 -22.96
C GLN A 148 9.03 -13.59 -22.53
N HIS A 149 9.84 -14.35 -23.27
CA HIS A 149 10.11 -15.74 -22.92
C HIS A 149 10.84 -15.87 -21.57
N ILE A 150 11.89 -15.07 -21.35
CA ILE A 150 12.64 -15.06 -20.09
C ILE A 150 11.73 -14.66 -18.92
N VAL A 151 10.93 -13.61 -19.08
CA VAL A 151 9.98 -13.16 -18.05
C VAL A 151 9.00 -14.29 -17.68
N ARG A 152 8.41 -14.95 -18.68
CA ARG A 152 7.51 -16.08 -18.45
C ARG A 152 8.17 -17.20 -17.64
N LEU A 153 9.42 -17.55 -17.94
CA LEU A 153 10.16 -18.58 -17.21
C LEU A 153 10.45 -18.18 -15.76
N LEU A 154 10.84 -16.92 -15.53
CA LEU A 154 11.15 -16.42 -14.19
C LEU A 154 9.92 -16.34 -13.29
N VAL A 155 8.80 -15.85 -13.84
CA VAL A 155 7.52 -15.78 -13.11
C VAL A 155 6.99 -17.18 -12.82
N GLY A 156 7.01 -18.10 -13.80
CA GLY A 156 6.57 -19.48 -13.61
C GLY A 156 7.38 -20.23 -12.55
N ARG A 157 8.67 -19.90 -12.39
CA ARG A 157 9.53 -20.50 -11.35
C ARG A 157 9.21 -20.02 -9.93
N GLN A 158 8.73 -18.79 -9.76
CA GLN A 158 8.41 -18.24 -8.43
C GLN A 158 7.07 -18.74 -7.88
N LEU A 159 6.24 -19.33 -8.74
CA LEU A 159 4.93 -19.90 -8.39
C LEU A 159 4.96 -21.42 -8.19
N SER A 160 6.15 -22.05 -8.29
CA SER A 160 6.38 -23.49 -8.12
C SER A 160 7.12 -23.78 -6.82
#